data_AF-A0A927U7C4-F1
#
_entry.id   AF-A0A927U7C4-F1
#
_cell.length_a   1.000
_cell.length_b   1.000
_cell.length_c   1.000
_cell.angle_alpha   90.00
_cell.angle_beta   90.00
_cell.angle_gamma   90.00
#
_symmetry.space_group_name_H-M   'P 1'
#
loop_
_entity.id
_entity.type
_entity.pdbx_description
1 polymer ?
#
loop_
_entity_poly.entity_id
_entity_poly.type
_entity_poly.pdbx_seq_one_letter_code
_entity_poly.pdbx_strand_id
1 'polypeptide(L)'
;MKTPFVTKEKIQEITKTIPTPFNIYDEKGMRENARAVNAAFSWNKGFKEYFAVKANPNPFILKILQEEGCGVDCASYVELALSNEIGFKGDEIMFSSNDTPAEEFKYADELGVIVNLDDFTHIDYFEKAVGHFPKRMCCRYNPGGVYELSNGIMDNPGDSKYGMTKEQIFEAYQILRDKGVEEFGIHAFLVSNTVTNEYYPALAKDLFKLVVELKEKTGIQLSFVNLSGGVGIAYRPDQKPNDIAVIGEGVRKAYEEILTPAGIDLAIFTEMGRFMMGPYGGLVTTAIHEKHIYKEYIGVDACAVDLMRPAVYGSYHHVTVLGKEHDAEDHVYDVTGSLCENCDKFAVDRQLPKIDMGDILFIHDTGAHGYSMGYNYNGKLKSAEVLLQEDGSYKLIRRPETIKDYLATFDELGVVDGILKK
;
A
#
# COMPACT_ATOMS: atom_id res chain seq x y z
N MET A 1 14.14 14.44 -14.56
CA MET A 1 13.01 15.21 -14.02
C MET A 1 11.81 14.28 -13.94
N LYS A 2 11.04 14.32 -12.86
CA LYS A 2 9.86 13.49 -12.72
C LYS A 2 8.67 14.23 -13.33
N THR A 3 7.97 13.61 -14.27
CA THR A 3 6.93 14.26 -15.08
C THR A 3 5.56 13.72 -14.71
N PRO A 4 4.53 14.57 -14.55
CA PRO A 4 3.15 14.11 -14.34
C PRO A 4 2.68 13.23 -15.51
N PHE A 5 1.88 12.20 -15.23
CA PHE A 5 1.26 11.36 -16.27
C PHE A 5 0.09 12.05 -17.00
N VAL A 6 -0.23 13.28 -16.60
CA VAL A 6 -1.38 14.06 -17.08
C VAL A 6 -0.93 15.48 -17.44
N THR A 7 -1.50 16.05 -18.50
CA THR A 7 -1.16 17.41 -18.94
C THR A 7 -1.97 18.47 -18.19
N LYS A 8 -1.49 19.72 -18.22
CA LYS A 8 -2.22 20.87 -17.68
C LYS A 8 -3.61 21.00 -18.30
N GLU A 9 -3.72 20.85 -19.61
CA GLU A 9 -4.98 20.99 -20.35
C GLU A 9 -5.99 19.93 -19.92
N LYS A 10 -5.54 18.68 -19.70
CA LYS A 10 -6.40 17.60 -19.20
C LYS A 10 -6.85 17.88 -17.78
N ILE A 11 -5.98 18.37 -16.90
CA ILE A 11 -6.40 18.79 -15.56
C ILE A 11 -7.40 19.94 -15.61
N GLN A 12 -7.18 20.94 -16.46
CA GLN A 12 -8.12 22.05 -16.67
C GLN A 12 -9.46 21.59 -17.27
N GLU A 13 -9.47 20.51 -18.06
CA GLU A 13 -10.70 19.87 -18.52
C GLU A 13 -11.47 19.24 -17.35
N ILE A 14 -10.78 18.50 -16.49
CA ILE A 14 -11.36 17.84 -15.31
C ILE A 14 -11.90 18.89 -14.33
N THR A 15 -11.16 19.97 -14.07
CA THR A 15 -11.53 21.00 -13.08
C THR A 15 -12.76 21.82 -13.46
N LYS A 16 -13.24 21.75 -14.70
CA LYS A 16 -14.54 22.30 -15.08
C LYS A 16 -15.71 21.63 -14.37
N THR A 17 -15.55 20.37 -13.94
CA THR A 17 -16.60 19.58 -13.29
C THR A 17 -16.22 19.10 -11.90
N ILE A 18 -14.93 18.81 -11.66
CA ILE A 18 -14.41 18.32 -10.38
C ILE A 18 -13.39 19.32 -9.86
N PRO A 19 -13.77 20.24 -8.95
CA PRO A 19 -12.84 21.25 -8.43
C PRO A 19 -11.69 20.60 -7.65
N THR A 20 -10.55 21.29 -7.58
CA THR A 20 -9.45 20.92 -6.70
C THR A 20 -9.82 21.12 -5.22
N PRO A 21 -9.18 20.38 -4.30
CA PRO A 21 -8.21 19.31 -4.56
C PRO A 21 -8.86 17.98 -4.96
N PHE A 22 -8.13 17.15 -5.70
CA PHE A 22 -8.51 15.75 -5.95
C PHE A 22 -7.28 14.85 -6.17
N ASN A 23 -7.42 13.58 -5.81
CA ASN A 23 -6.46 12.55 -6.20
C ASN A 23 -6.82 12.04 -7.60
N ILE A 24 -5.82 11.88 -8.46
CA ILE A 24 -5.97 11.30 -9.80
C ILE A 24 -5.09 10.07 -9.95
N TYR A 25 -5.59 9.02 -10.61
CA TYR A 25 -4.89 7.75 -10.82
C TYR A 25 -4.77 7.40 -12.30
N ASP A 26 -3.62 6.87 -12.72
CA ASP A 26 -3.31 6.48 -14.10
C ASP A 26 -3.64 5.01 -14.35
N GLU A 27 -4.79 4.73 -14.99
CA GLU A 27 -5.23 3.35 -15.28
C GLU A 27 -4.19 2.58 -16.09
N LYS A 28 -3.61 3.22 -17.10
CA LYS A 28 -2.66 2.58 -18.00
C LYS A 28 -1.40 2.16 -17.23
N GLY A 29 -0.82 3.08 -16.46
CA GLY A 29 0.37 2.82 -15.67
C GLY A 29 0.18 1.71 -14.64
N MET A 30 -0.98 1.67 -13.96
CA MET A 30 -1.32 0.61 -13.01
C MET A 30 -1.36 -0.77 -13.69
N ARG A 31 -2.05 -0.89 -14.82
CA ARG A 31 -2.15 -2.15 -15.57
C ARG A 31 -0.80 -2.62 -16.10
N GLU A 32 -0.03 -1.72 -16.71
CA GLU A 32 1.30 -2.02 -17.22
C GLU A 32 2.23 -2.54 -16.11
N ASN A 33 2.14 -1.95 -14.91
CA ASN A 33 2.94 -2.39 -13.77
C ASN A 33 2.52 -3.76 -13.22
N ALA A 34 1.21 -4.00 -13.10
CA ALA A 34 0.70 -5.31 -12.70
C ALA A 34 1.17 -6.42 -13.66
N ARG A 35 1.12 -6.16 -14.97
CA ARG A 35 1.66 -7.06 -16.00
C ARG A 35 3.16 -7.26 -15.86
N ALA A 36 3.92 -6.21 -15.56
CA ALA A 36 5.36 -6.30 -15.35
C ALA A 36 5.72 -7.16 -14.12
N VAL A 37 4.96 -7.04 -13.03
CA VAL A 37 5.09 -7.91 -11.84
C VAL A 37 4.79 -9.36 -12.20
N ASN A 38 3.65 -9.63 -12.84
CA ASN A 38 3.29 -10.99 -13.26
C ASN A 38 4.34 -11.61 -14.19
N ALA A 39 4.90 -10.83 -15.12
CA ALA A 39 5.96 -11.28 -16.01
C ALA A 39 7.27 -11.58 -15.27
N ALA A 40 7.64 -10.79 -14.26
CA ALA A 40 8.87 -10.99 -13.48
C ALA A 40 8.87 -12.31 -12.68
N PHE A 41 7.69 -12.81 -12.31
CA PHE A 41 7.53 -14.04 -11.53
C PHE A 41 6.88 -15.19 -12.31
N SER A 42 6.68 -15.07 -13.62
CA SER A 42 6.00 -16.08 -14.45
C SER A 42 6.70 -17.46 -14.48
N TRP A 43 7.95 -17.54 -14.02
CA TRP A 43 8.70 -18.79 -13.84
C TRP A 43 8.15 -19.64 -12.68
N ASN A 44 7.49 -19.03 -11.68
CA ASN A 44 6.79 -19.71 -10.61
C ASN A 44 5.30 -19.83 -10.98
N LYS A 45 4.84 -21.03 -11.33
CA LYS A 45 3.46 -21.25 -11.83
C LYS A 45 2.37 -20.91 -10.81
N GLY A 46 2.71 -20.92 -9.52
CA GLY A 46 1.79 -20.55 -8.44
C GLY A 46 1.88 -19.08 -8.06
N PHE A 47 2.64 -18.24 -8.78
CA PHE A 47 2.84 -16.86 -8.38
C PHE A 47 1.53 -16.08 -8.32
N LYS A 48 1.39 -15.25 -7.27
CA LYS A 48 0.29 -14.29 -7.16
C LYS A 48 0.72 -13.05 -6.37
N GLU A 49 0.46 -11.89 -6.94
CA GLU A 49 0.51 -10.61 -6.24
C GLU A 49 -0.83 -10.40 -5.51
N TYR A 50 -0.80 -10.28 -4.18
CA TYR A 50 -1.92 -9.92 -3.33
C TYR A 50 -1.82 -8.44 -2.97
N PHE A 51 -2.45 -7.58 -3.77
CA PHE A 51 -2.34 -6.14 -3.57
C PHE A 51 -2.74 -5.75 -2.13
N ALA A 52 -1.84 -5.10 -1.41
CA ALA A 52 -2.09 -4.68 -0.03
C ALA A 52 -3.11 -3.53 0.01
N VAL A 53 -4.36 -3.85 0.36
CA VAL A 53 -5.53 -2.97 0.24
C VAL A 53 -5.36 -1.64 0.98
N LYS A 54 -4.68 -1.67 2.13
CA LYS A 54 -4.26 -0.49 2.91
C LYS A 54 -3.58 0.62 2.09
N ALA A 55 -2.94 0.28 0.98
CA ALA A 55 -2.32 1.25 0.09
C ALA A 55 -3.37 2.08 -0.65
N ASN A 56 -4.44 1.47 -1.15
CA ASN A 56 -5.54 2.14 -1.81
C ASN A 56 -6.83 1.28 -1.82
N PRO A 57 -7.76 1.47 -0.85
CA PRO A 57 -8.98 0.69 -0.72
C PRO A 57 -10.12 1.26 -1.58
N ASN A 58 -9.85 1.63 -2.84
CA ASN A 58 -10.87 2.09 -3.78
C ASN A 58 -11.38 0.93 -4.65
N PRO A 59 -12.69 0.60 -4.63
CA PRO A 59 -13.23 -0.57 -5.34
C PRO A 59 -13.02 -0.54 -6.86
N PHE A 60 -12.91 0.64 -7.49
CA PHE A 60 -12.61 0.73 -8.92
C PHE A 60 -11.17 0.32 -9.22
N ILE A 61 -10.23 0.72 -8.37
CA ILE A 61 -8.81 0.36 -8.49
C ILE A 61 -8.63 -1.14 -8.21
N LEU A 62 -9.26 -1.65 -7.14
CA LEU A 62 -9.20 -3.07 -6.82
C LEU A 62 -9.74 -3.95 -7.96
N LYS A 63 -10.82 -3.53 -8.65
CA LYS A 63 -11.31 -4.23 -9.85
C LYS A 63 -10.33 -4.22 -11.01
N ILE A 64 -9.64 -3.10 -11.26
CA ILE A 64 -8.60 -3.04 -12.29
C ILE A 64 -7.49 -4.06 -11.97
N LEU A 65 -7.04 -4.12 -10.72
CA LEU A 65 -6.01 -5.09 -10.30
C LEU A 65 -6.52 -6.54 -10.36
N GLN A 66 -7.80 -6.77 -10.07
CA GLN A 66 -8.44 -8.08 -10.25
C GLN A 66 -8.39 -8.54 -11.70
N GLU A 67 -8.71 -7.65 -12.66
CA GLU A 67 -8.65 -7.93 -14.10
C GLU A 67 -7.23 -8.27 -14.57
N GLU A 68 -6.20 -7.72 -13.90
CA GLU A 68 -4.79 -8.04 -14.15
C GLU A 68 -4.31 -9.29 -13.38
N GLY A 69 -5.20 -10.02 -12.71
CA GLY A 69 -4.92 -11.29 -12.05
C GLY A 69 -4.34 -11.19 -10.63
N CYS A 70 -4.36 -10.00 -10.02
CA CYS A 70 -3.97 -9.84 -8.61
C CYS A 70 -5.02 -10.44 -7.67
N GLY A 71 -4.58 -10.91 -6.51
CA GLY A 71 -5.41 -11.04 -5.31
C GLY A 71 -5.36 -9.77 -4.46
N VAL A 72 -5.84 -9.85 -3.23
CA VAL A 72 -5.80 -8.76 -2.25
C VAL A 72 -5.33 -9.25 -0.88
N ASP A 73 -4.51 -8.44 -0.21
CA ASP A 73 -4.17 -8.60 1.21
C ASP A 73 -4.94 -7.57 2.03
N CYS A 74 -5.83 -8.07 2.89
CA CYS A 74 -6.70 -7.30 3.77
C CYS A 74 -6.18 -7.34 5.21
N ALA A 75 -6.41 -6.26 5.97
CA ALA A 75 -5.99 -6.12 7.35
C ALA A 75 -7.13 -5.69 8.29
N SER A 76 -8.39 -5.65 7.82
CA SER A 76 -9.56 -5.37 8.65
C SER A 76 -10.85 -5.97 8.12
N TYR A 77 -11.89 -6.02 8.96
CA TYR A 77 -13.24 -6.41 8.56
C TYR A 77 -13.75 -5.67 7.32
N VAL A 78 -13.57 -4.35 7.27
CA VAL A 78 -14.11 -3.52 6.18
C VAL A 78 -13.38 -3.80 4.87
N GLU A 79 -12.07 -4.06 4.92
CA GLU A 79 -11.30 -4.46 3.73
C GLU A 79 -11.74 -5.84 3.23
N LEU A 80 -11.99 -6.80 4.13
CA LEU A 80 -12.56 -8.11 3.78
C LEU A 80 -13.93 -7.96 3.12
N ALA A 81 -14.82 -7.16 3.73
CA ALA A 81 -16.18 -6.98 3.22
C ALA A 81 -16.19 -6.29 1.86
N LEU A 82 -15.38 -5.23 1.70
CA LEU A 82 -15.19 -4.53 0.43
C LEU A 82 -14.69 -5.49 -0.66
N SER A 83 -13.65 -6.27 -0.37
CA SER A 83 -13.02 -7.18 -1.32
C SER A 83 -13.97 -8.30 -1.75
N ASN A 84 -14.69 -8.89 -0.80
CA ASN A 84 -15.70 -9.90 -1.09
C ASN A 84 -16.87 -9.37 -1.93
N GLU A 85 -17.34 -8.16 -1.64
CA GLU A 85 -18.44 -7.51 -2.35
C GLU A 85 -18.08 -7.22 -3.81
N ILE A 86 -16.84 -6.80 -4.09
CA ILE A 86 -16.40 -6.50 -5.46
C ILE A 86 -15.97 -7.73 -6.26
N GLY A 87 -15.96 -8.92 -5.64
CA GLY A 87 -15.88 -10.19 -6.35
C GLY A 87 -14.64 -11.03 -6.10
N PHE A 88 -13.71 -10.63 -5.22
CA PHE A 88 -12.63 -11.52 -4.79
C PHE A 88 -13.19 -12.65 -3.93
N LYS A 89 -12.70 -13.89 -4.09
CA LYS A 89 -13.22 -15.06 -3.35
C LYS A 89 -12.10 -15.94 -2.81
N GLY A 90 -12.33 -16.55 -1.65
CA GLY A 90 -11.46 -17.60 -1.10
C GLY A 90 -9.98 -17.24 -1.12
N ASP A 91 -9.18 -18.04 -1.84
CA ASP A 91 -7.73 -17.88 -1.95
C ASP A 91 -7.26 -16.72 -2.83
N GLU A 92 -8.17 -15.89 -3.34
CA GLU A 92 -7.82 -14.57 -3.88
C GLU A 92 -7.66 -13.50 -2.80
N ILE A 93 -8.04 -13.81 -1.56
CA ILE A 93 -7.95 -12.91 -0.42
C ILE A 93 -6.98 -13.51 0.61
N MET A 94 -6.01 -12.72 1.03
CA MET A 94 -5.23 -12.95 2.25
C MET A 94 -5.71 -12.01 3.35
N PHE A 95 -5.69 -12.49 4.59
CA PHE A 95 -6.01 -11.70 5.77
C PHE A 95 -4.80 -11.65 6.70
N SER A 96 -4.05 -10.55 6.63
CA SER A 96 -2.85 -10.29 7.41
C SER A 96 -3.10 -9.15 8.39
N SER A 97 -3.68 -9.48 9.54
CA SER A 97 -3.98 -8.54 10.62
C SER A 97 -3.24 -8.89 11.91
N ASN A 98 -2.79 -7.86 12.62
CA ASN A 98 -2.26 -7.96 13.98
C ASN A 98 -3.36 -7.56 14.97
N ASP A 99 -3.35 -8.10 16.19
CA ASP A 99 -4.33 -7.73 17.24
C ASP A 99 -5.79 -7.82 16.74
N THR A 100 -6.09 -8.95 16.10
CA THR A 100 -7.30 -9.14 15.31
C THR A 100 -8.50 -9.54 16.19
N PRO A 101 -9.64 -8.83 16.12
CA PRO A 101 -10.84 -9.21 16.84
C PRO A 101 -11.42 -10.55 16.39
N ALA A 102 -12.01 -11.31 17.33
CA ALA A 102 -12.62 -12.62 17.04
C ALA A 102 -13.65 -12.59 15.90
N GLU A 103 -14.45 -11.53 15.80
CA GLU A 103 -15.45 -11.39 14.73
C GLU A 103 -14.81 -11.26 13.33
N GLU A 104 -13.61 -10.70 13.25
CA GLU A 104 -12.88 -10.63 11.97
C GLU A 104 -12.33 -12.00 11.57
N PHE A 105 -11.87 -12.81 12.52
CA PHE A 105 -11.46 -14.19 12.23
C PHE A 105 -12.64 -15.06 11.81
N LYS A 106 -13.81 -14.93 12.44
CA LYS A 106 -15.03 -15.62 12.02
C LYS A 106 -15.42 -15.22 10.60
N TYR A 107 -15.40 -13.93 10.30
CA TYR A 107 -15.75 -13.46 8.96
C TYR A 107 -14.73 -13.91 7.91
N ALA A 108 -13.43 -13.91 8.23
CA ALA A 108 -12.39 -14.45 7.36
C ALA A 108 -12.60 -15.95 7.07
N ASP A 109 -12.97 -16.74 8.08
CA ASP A 109 -13.29 -18.17 7.95
C ASP A 109 -14.56 -18.40 7.11
N GLU A 110 -15.63 -17.62 7.34
CA GLU A 110 -16.87 -17.66 6.54
C GLU A 110 -16.61 -17.39 5.05
N LEU A 111 -15.65 -16.51 4.75
CA LEU A 111 -15.23 -16.19 3.39
C LEU A 111 -14.24 -17.20 2.79
N GLY A 112 -13.68 -18.11 3.60
CA GLY A 112 -12.70 -19.11 3.19
C GLY A 112 -11.36 -18.51 2.72
N VAL A 113 -10.95 -17.37 3.29
CA VAL A 113 -9.73 -16.65 2.89
C VAL A 113 -8.48 -17.28 3.50
N ILE A 114 -7.30 -16.92 2.99
CA ILE A 114 -6.03 -17.35 3.60
C ILE A 114 -5.74 -16.47 4.81
N VAL A 115 -5.87 -17.02 6.02
CA VAL A 115 -5.55 -16.32 7.26
C VAL A 115 -4.05 -16.41 7.55
N ASN A 116 -3.41 -15.26 7.76
CA ASN A 116 -2.02 -15.14 8.17
C ASN A 116 -1.94 -14.74 9.66
N LEU A 117 -1.59 -15.71 10.51
CA LEU A 117 -1.49 -15.51 11.95
C LEU A 117 -0.23 -14.69 12.30
N ASP A 118 -0.46 -13.52 12.88
CA ASP A 118 0.60 -12.59 13.28
C ASP A 118 1.32 -12.98 14.58
N ASP A 119 0.62 -13.63 15.53
CA ASP A 119 1.15 -13.96 16.87
C ASP A 119 0.87 -15.42 17.25
N PHE A 120 1.77 -16.03 18.03
CA PHE A 120 1.65 -17.43 18.44
C PHE A 120 0.36 -17.71 19.22
N THR A 121 -0.09 -16.78 20.06
CA THR A 121 -1.34 -16.88 20.83
C THR A 121 -2.58 -16.78 19.96
N HIS A 122 -2.46 -16.30 18.71
CA HIS A 122 -3.57 -16.29 17.77
C HIS A 122 -4.05 -17.71 17.43
N ILE A 123 -3.23 -18.76 17.59
CA ILE A 123 -3.67 -20.15 17.36
C ILE A 123 -4.83 -20.50 18.30
N ASP A 124 -4.62 -20.36 19.61
CA ASP A 124 -5.65 -20.63 20.62
C ASP A 124 -6.84 -19.66 20.50
N TYR A 125 -6.57 -18.40 20.15
CA TYR A 125 -7.62 -17.39 19.99
C TYR A 125 -8.51 -17.67 18.77
N PHE A 126 -7.90 -18.01 17.63
CA PHE A 126 -8.60 -18.40 16.41
C PHE A 126 -9.46 -19.63 16.64
N GLU A 127 -8.92 -20.68 17.26
CA GLU A 127 -9.67 -21.90 17.57
C GLU A 127 -10.88 -21.61 18.46
N LYS A 128 -10.75 -20.74 19.47
CA LYS A 128 -11.87 -20.35 20.33
C LYS A 128 -12.92 -19.52 19.59
N ALA A 129 -12.49 -18.67 18.66
CA ALA A 129 -13.37 -17.79 17.90
C ALA A 129 -14.15 -18.55 16.82
N VAL A 130 -13.47 -19.43 16.09
CA VAL A 130 -13.96 -20.10 14.86
C VAL A 130 -14.41 -21.54 15.12
N GLY A 131 -13.84 -22.20 16.14
CA GLY A 131 -14.18 -23.58 16.52
C GLY A 131 -13.50 -24.68 15.70
N HIS A 132 -12.79 -24.31 14.64
CA HIS A 132 -11.99 -25.22 13.80
C HIS A 132 -10.87 -24.46 13.09
N PHE A 133 -9.97 -25.18 12.40
CA PHE A 133 -8.99 -24.58 11.50
C PHE A 133 -9.32 -24.91 10.04
N PRO A 134 -9.19 -23.95 9.12
CA PRO A 134 -9.31 -24.22 7.70
C PRO A 134 -8.13 -25.07 7.20
N LYS A 135 -8.28 -25.64 6.01
CA LYS A 135 -7.26 -26.51 5.40
C LYS A 135 -5.91 -25.83 5.21
N ARG A 136 -5.92 -24.52 4.95
CA ARG A 136 -4.74 -23.73 4.64
C ARG A 136 -4.57 -22.63 5.68
N MET A 137 -3.41 -22.58 6.32
CA MET A 137 -3.05 -21.52 7.28
C MET A 137 -1.68 -20.95 6.95
N CYS A 138 -1.51 -19.66 7.23
CA CYS A 138 -0.23 -18.97 7.11
C CYS A 138 0.20 -18.43 8.48
N CYS A 139 1.51 -18.39 8.73
CA CYS A 139 2.07 -17.71 9.90
C CYS A 139 3.10 -16.66 9.47
N ARG A 140 3.06 -15.51 10.13
CA ARG A 140 4.02 -14.44 9.92
C ARG A 140 5.28 -14.67 10.74
N TYR A 141 6.40 -14.73 10.07
CA TYR A 141 7.73 -14.86 10.65
C TYR A 141 8.38 -13.51 10.88
N ASN A 142 9.04 -13.38 12.03
CA ASN A 142 9.93 -12.30 12.38
C ASN A 142 11.29 -12.87 12.85
N PRO A 143 12.39 -12.61 12.12
CA PRO A 143 13.74 -13.05 12.51
C PRO A 143 14.30 -12.28 13.72
N GLY A 144 13.69 -11.17 14.12
CA GLY A 144 14.20 -10.25 15.13
C GLY A 144 15.50 -9.55 14.70
N GLY A 145 16.09 -8.83 15.65
CA GLY A 145 17.37 -8.13 15.46
C GLY A 145 17.32 -7.00 14.42
N VAL A 146 18.49 -6.46 14.11
CA VAL A 146 18.66 -5.48 13.04
C VAL A 146 18.85 -6.21 11.71
N TYR A 147 17.98 -5.92 10.74
CA TYR A 147 18.07 -6.47 9.40
C TYR A 147 18.87 -5.51 8.52
N GLU A 148 20.15 -5.82 8.31
CA GLU A 148 21.05 -5.04 7.47
C GLU A 148 21.28 -5.74 6.12
N LEU A 149 20.98 -5.04 5.03
CA LEU A 149 21.46 -5.44 3.71
C LEU A 149 22.79 -4.75 3.40
N SER A 150 23.61 -5.39 2.58
CA SER A 150 24.96 -4.93 2.19
C SER A 150 25.02 -3.55 1.53
N ASN A 151 23.87 -2.95 1.21
CA ASN A 151 23.70 -1.65 0.56
C ASN A 151 23.19 -0.55 1.51
N GLY A 152 23.16 -0.80 2.83
CA GLY A 152 22.81 0.19 3.84
C GLY A 152 21.31 0.34 4.10
N ILE A 153 20.46 -0.55 3.54
CA ILE A 153 19.09 -0.70 4.03
C ILE A 153 19.17 -1.36 5.41
N MET A 154 18.64 -0.67 6.41
CA MET A 154 18.61 -1.11 7.80
C MET A 154 17.22 -0.84 8.37
N ASP A 155 16.61 -1.88 8.92
CA ASP A 155 15.42 -1.77 9.78
C ASP A 155 15.63 -2.68 11.00
N ASN A 156 14.81 -2.52 12.03
CA ASN A 156 14.91 -3.34 13.24
C ASN A 156 13.63 -4.19 13.42
N PRO A 157 13.53 -5.36 12.75
CA PRO A 157 12.49 -6.33 13.05
C PRO A 157 12.37 -6.69 14.54
N GLY A 158 13.44 -6.53 15.34
CA GLY A 158 13.40 -6.69 16.79
C GLY A 158 12.50 -5.69 17.53
N ASP A 159 12.29 -4.49 16.98
CA ASP A 159 11.40 -3.47 17.55
C ASP A 159 9.97 -3.54 16.96
N SER A 160 9.76 -4.41 15.97
CA SER A 160 8.48 -4.61 15.33
C SER A 160 7.52 -5.37 16.23
N LYS A 161 6.26 -4.91 16.31
CA LYS A 161 5.18 -5.59 17.04
C LYS A 161 4.62 -6.85 16.34
N TYR A 162 5.18 -7.22 15.19
CA TYR A 162 4.59 -8.20 14.30
C TYR A 162 5.36 -9.52 14.25
N GLY A 163 4.64 -10.61 14.05
CA GLY A 163 5.21 -11.90 13.66
C GLY A 163 5.77 -12.72 14.82
N MET A 164 6.03 -13.98 14.54
CA MET A 164 6.53 -14.99 15.46
C MET A 164 8.03 -15.22 15.28
N THR A 165 8.74 -15.55 16.36
CA THR A 165 10.13 -15.99 16.27
C THR A 165 10.24 -17.32 15.53
N LYS A 166 11.47 -17.70 15.16
CA LYS A 166 11.74 -18.98 14.50
C LYS A 166 11.25 -20.19 15.32
N GLU A 167 11.49 -20.18 16.62
CA GLU A 167 11.08 -21.25 17.53
C GLU A 167 9.55 -21.34 17.59
N GLN A 168 8.87 -20.20 17.70
CA GLN A 168 7.42 -20.12 17.69
C GLN A 168 6.84 -20.60 16.35
N ILE A 169 7.44 -20.28 15.21
CA ILE A 169 6.99 -20.79 13.90
C ILE A 169 7.05 -22.32 13.84
N PHE A 170 8.14 -22.93 14.32
CA PHE A 170 8.30 -24.38 14.28
C PHE A 170 7.31 -25.08 15.22
N GLU A 171 7.04 -24.50 16.38
CA GLU A 171 6.03 -24.99 17.31
C GLU A 171 4.62 -24.81 16.74
N ALA A 172 4.31 -23.63 16.20
CA ALA A 172 3.01 -23.29 15.64
C ALA A 172 2.58 -24.27 14.54
N TYR A 173 3.46 -24.56 13.58
CA TYR A 173 3.11 -25.48 12.50
C TYR A 173 2.91 -26.92 12.96
N GLN A 174 3.62 -27.38 14.00
CA GLN A 174 3.36 -28.69 14.57
C GLN A 174 1.99 -28.74 15.24
N ILE A 175 1.62 -27.71 16.02
CA ILE A 175 0.30 -27.59 16.63
C ILE A 175 -0.79 -27.57 15.56
N LEU A 176 -0.64 -26.72 14.54
CA LEU A 176 -1.63 -26.58 13.46
C LEU A 176 -1.78 -27.88 12.65
N ARG A 177 -0.69 -28.59 12.35
CA ARG A 177 -0.72 -29.92 11.73
C ARG A 177 -1.50 -30.92 12.59
N ASP A 178 -1.21 -30.96 13.88
CA ASP A 178 -1.86 -31.89 14.81
C ASP A 178 -3.35 -31.56 15.01
N LYS A 179 -3.75 -30.30 14.74
CA LYS A 179 -5.14 -29.83 14.68
C LYS A 179 -5.81 -29.99 13.31
N GLY A 180 -5.12 -30.57 12.32
CA GLY A 180 -5.71 -30.96 11.04
C GLY A 180 -5.50 -29.99 9.88
N VAL A 181 -4.65 -28.97 10.02
CA VAL A 181 -4.24 -28.12 8.87
C VAL A 181 -3.42 -28.95 7.89
N GLU A 182 -3.76 -28.85 6.60
CA GLU A 182 -3.17 -29.65 5.51
C GLU A 182 -2.11 -28.86 4.72
N GLU A 183 -2.31 -27.56 4.55
CA GLU A 183 -1.47 -26.68 3.74
C GLU A 183 -0.95 -25.50 4.55
N PHE A 184 0.34 -25.22 4.43
CA PHE A 184 1.01 -24.18 5.20
C PHE A 184 1.68 -23.17 4.30
N GLY A 185 1.64 -21.91 4.68
CA GLY A 185 2.45 -20.86 4.05
C GLY A 185 3.17 -20.02 5.09
N ILE A 186 4.31 -19.45 4.71
CA ILE A 186 5.07 -18.55 5.59
C ILE A 186 5.11 -17.15 4.98
N HIS A 187 4.93 -16.14 5.83
CA HIS A 187 4.95 -14.73 5.46
C HIS A 187 6.05 -14.00 6.20
N ALA A 188 6.71 -13.01 5.58
CA ALA A 188 7.52 -12.06 6.33
C ALA A 188 7.52 -10.68 5.69
N PHE A 189 7.45 -9.64 6.52
CA PHE A 189 7.57 -8.25 6.14
C PHE A 189 8.56 -7.56 7.06
N LEU A 190 9.76 -7.27 6.54
CA LEU A 190 10.89 -6.80 7.36
C LEU A 190 11.24 -5.33 7.15
N VAL A 191 11.00 -4.79 5.95
CA VAL A 191 11.37 -3.41 5.60
C VAL A 191 10.34 -2.81 4.66
N SER A 192 10.01 -1.52 4.82
CA SER A 192 9.18 -0.78 3.88
C SER A 192 9.99 0.14 2.97
N ASN A 193 9.60 0.23 1.70
CA ASN A 193 10.16 1.16 0.70
C ASN A 193 11.67 1.01 0.46
N THR A 194 12.15 -0.21 0.29
CA THR A 194 13.54 -0.48 -0.10
C THR A 194 13.77 -0.01 -1.53
N VAL A 195 14.66 0.97 -1.73
CA VAL A 195 14.98 1.54 -3.05
C VAL A 195 16.14 0.82 -3.73
N THR A 196 16.23 -0.49 -3.53
CA THR A 196 17.24 -1.33 -4.17
C THR A 196 16.63 -2.66 -4.61
N ASN A 197 17.28 -3.30 -5.60
CA ASN A 197 16.80 -4.54 -6.19
C ASN A 197 17.12 -5.79 -5.35
N GLU A 198 17.93 -5.66 -4.29
CA GLU A 198 18.48 -6.80 -3.55
C GLU A 198 17.61 -7.26 -2.38
N TYR A 199 16.62 -6.46 -1.94
CA TYR A 199 15.82 -6.77 -0.75
C TYR A 199 15.04 -8.08 -0.88
N TYR A 200 14.19 -8.21 -1.90
CA TYR A 200 13.40 -9.42 -2.12
C TYR A 200 14.27 -10.67 -2.34
N PRO A 201 15.33 -10.65 -3.16
CA PRO A 201 16.24 -11.78 -3.27
C PRO A 201 16.87 -12.19 -1.92
N ALA A 202 17.25 -11.23 -1.07
CA ALA A 202 17.80 -11.51 0.25
C ALA A 202 16.75 -12.13 1.19
N LEU A 203 15.58 -11.50 1.30
CA LEU A 203 14.45 -12.01 2.08
C LEU A 203 14.05 -13.42 1.64
N ALA A 204 13.95 -13.65 0.34
CA ALA A 204 13.63 -14.95 -0.23
C ALA A 204 14.67 -16.01 0.17
N LYS A 205 15.97 -15.68 0.12
CA LYS A 205 17.03 -16.61 0.59
C LYS A 205 16.87 -16.98 2.06
N ASP A 206 16.56 -16.01 2.92
CA ASP A 206 16.40 -16.25 4.35
C ASP A 206 15.17 -17.13 4.63
N LEU A 207 14.04 -16.83 3.98
CA LEU A 207 12.83 -17.64 4.09
C LEU A 207 13.01 -19.04 3.52
N PHE A 208 13.64 -19.19 2.36
CA PHE A 208 13.85 -20.51 1.74
C PHE A 208 14.74 -21.41 2.60
N LYS A 209 15.78 -20.86 3.23
CA LYS A 209 16.58 -21.61 4.21
C LYS A 209 15.74 -22.05 5.41
N LEU A 210 14.89 -21.16 5.92
CA LEU A 210 13.97 -21.48 7.01
C LEU A 210 12.96 -22.58 6.61
N VAL A 211 12.44 -22.56 5.38
CA VAL A 211 11.56 -23.60 4.83
C VAL A 211 12.26 -24.96 4.78
N VAL A 212 13.50 -25.01 4.28
CA VAL A 212 14.29 -26.25 4.24
C VAL A 212 14.51 -26.79 5.65
N GLU A 213 14.93 -25.93 6.59
CA GLU A 213 15.15 -26.33 7.97
C GLU A 213 13.87 -26.82 8.67
N LEU A 214 12.74 -26.16 8.44
CA LEU A 214 11.43 -26.58 8.95
C LEU A 214 11.09 -28.00 8.46
N LYS A 215 11.24 -28.26 7.15
CA LYS A 215 10.99 -29.57 6.55
C LYS A 215 11.89 -30.65 7.15
N GLU A 216 13.19 -30.37 7.28
CA GLU A 216 14.15 -31.33 7.84
C GLU A 216 13.85 -31.68 9.31
N LYS A 217 13.40 -30.71 10.11
CA LYS A 217 13.16 -30.91 11.54
C LYS A 217 11.78 -31.47 11.88
N THR A 218 10.76 -31.13 11.09
CA THR A 218 9.35 -31.42 11.44
C THR A 218 8.65 -32.33 10.44
N GLY A 219 9.22 -32.51 9.25
CA GLY A 219 8.58 -33.17 8.11
C GLY A 219 7.48 -32.34 7.43
N ILE A 220 7.21 -31.11 7.89
CA ILE A 220 6.17 -30.24 7.34
C ILE A 220 6.71 -29.56 6.08
N GLN A 221 6.01 -29.69 4.97
CA GLN A 221 6.31 -29.01 3.71
C GLN A 221 5.36 -27.83 3.53
N LEU A 222 5.92 -26.65 3.25
CA LEU A 222 5.13 -25.47 2.92
C LEU A 222 4.68 -25.49 1.46
N SER A 223 3.47 -24.99 1.24
CA SER A 223 2.81 -24.82 -0.07
C SER A 223 3.15 -23.48 -0.72
N PHE A 224 3.46 -22.45 0.07
CA PHE A 224 3.87 -21.14 -0.43
C PHE A 224 4.76 -20.36 0.53
N VAL A 225 5.50 -19.40 -0.04
CA VAL A 225 6.23 -18.36 0.67
C VAL A 225 5.70 -17.02 0.19
N ASN A 226 5.22 -16.20 1.12
CA ASN A 226 4.78 -14.85 0.87
C ASN A 226 5.88 -13.87 1.30
N LEU A 227 6.46 -13.15 0.33
CA LEU A 227 7.53 -12.16 0.52
C LEU A 227 6.98 -10.79 0.98
N SER A 228 5.67 -10.70 1.24
CA SER A 228 4.92 -9.49 1.57
C SER A 228 5.22 -8.34 0.62
N GLY A 229 5.10 -7.08 1.07
CA GLY A 229 5.51 -5.88 0.35
C GLY A 229 6.97 -5.52 0.62
N GLY A 230 7.32 -4.26 0.39
CA GLY A 230 8.62 -3.69 0.78
C GLY A 230 9.41 -3.13 -0.39
N VAL A 231 9.16 -3.60 -1.62
CA VAL A 231 9.68 -2.97 -2.84
C VAL A 231 9.25 -1.51 -2.87
N GLY A 232 10.23 -0.61 -2.87
CA GLY A 232 10.03 0.83 -2.85
C GLY A 232 9.89 1.45 -4.24
N ILE A 233 9.68 2.77 -4.23
CA ILE A 233 9.60 3.60 -5.43
C ILE A 233 10.53 4.81 -5.30
N ALA A 234 10.90 5.38 -6.45
CA ALA A 234 11.69 6.60 -6.51
C ALA A 234 10.80 7.83 -6.29
N TYR A 235 10.72 8.31 -5.05
CA TYR A 235 9.99 9.54 -4.70
C TYR A 235 10.71 10.81 -5.19
N ARG A 236 12.04 10.76 -5.28
CA ARG A 236 12.86 11.88 -5.75
C ARG A 236 13.29 11.68 -7.21
N PRO A 237 13.44 12.76 -8.00
CA PRO A 237 13.85 12.66 -9.40
C PRO A 237 15.24 12.04 -9.65
N ASP A 238 16.13 12.07 -8.66
CA ASP A 238 17.49 11.54 -8.70
C ASP A 238 17.60 10.09 -8.21
N GLN A 239 16.53 9.55 -7.62
CA GLN A 239 16.48 8.15 -7.21
C GLN A 239 16.26 7.24 -8.41
N LYS A 240 17.05 6.16 -8.48
CA LYS A 240 16.81 5.08 -9.44
C LYS A 240 15.59 4.27 -9.00
N PRO A 241 14.58 4.06 -9.86
CA PRO A 241 13.47 3.17 -9.54
C PRO A 241 13.94 1.72 -9.46
N ASN A 242 13.23 0.93 -8.65
CA ASN A 242 13.43 -0.52 -8.62
C ASN A 242 13.03 -1.16 -9.94
N ASP A 243 13.78 -2.19 -10.33
CA ASP A 243 13.51 -2.98 -11.53
C ASP A 243 12.93 -4.32 -11.12
N ILE A 244 11.62 -4.49 -11.33
CA ILE A 244 10.91 -5.69 -10.92
C ILE A 244 11.40 -6.94 -11.65
N ALA A 245 11.88 -6.83 -12.89
CA ALA A 245 12.41 -7.96 -13.63
C ALA A 245 13.74 -8.45 -13.01
N VAL A 246 14.61 -7.51 -12.61
CA VAL A 246 15.85 -7.84 -11.89
C VAL A 246 15.55 -8.46 -10.52
N ILE A 247 14.55 -7.93 -9.80
CA ILE A 247 14.10 -8.48 -8.53
C ILE A 247 13.58 -9.91 -8.70
N GLY A 248 12.65 -10.14 -9.63
CA GLY A 248 12.05 -11.45 -9.91
C GLY A 248 13.10 -12.49 -10.32
N GLU A 249 14.07 -12.10 -11.15
CA GLU A 249 15.20 -12.95 -11.52
C GLU A 249 16.11 -13.28 -10.32
N GLY A 250 16.32 -12.33 -9.41
CA GLY A 250 17.06 -12.57 -8.17
C GLY A 250 16.36 -13.58 -7.25
N VAL A 251 15.02 -13.49 -7.13
CA VAL A 251 14.22 -14.46 -6.38
C VAL A 251 14.26 -15.84 -7.05
N ARG A 252 14.17 -15.91 -8.38
CA ARG A 252 14.30 -17.17 -9.15
C ARG A 252 15.62 -17.88 -8.84
N LYS A 253 16.73 -17.15 -8.87
CA LYS A 253 18.06 -17.71 -8.54
C LYS A 253 18.11 -18.24 -7.11
N ALA A 254 17.57 -17.51 -6.14
CA ALA A 254 17.48 -17.97 -4.76
C ALA A 254 16.64 -19.25 -4.63
N TYR A 255 15.52 -19.32 -5.35
CA TYR A 255 14.64 -20.49 -5.39
C TYR A 255 15.37 -21.71 -5.92
N GLU A 256 16.04 -21.58 -7.08
CA GLU A 256 16.79 -22.66 -7.72
C GLU A 256 18.04 -23.08 -6.92
N GLU A 257 18.66 -22.16 -6.20
CA GLU A 257 19.83 -22.41 -5.36
C GLU A 257 19.47 -23.20 -4.09
N ILE A 258 18.30 -22.94 -3.49
CA ILE A 258 17.97 -23.41 -2.13
C ILE A 258 16.84 -24.46 -2.13
N LEU A 259 15.73 -24.22 -2.82
CA LEU A 259 14.54 -25.08 -2.75
C LEU A 259 14.62 -26.26 -3.71
N THR A 260 15.10 -26.04 -4.93
CA THR A 260 15.21 -27.10 -5.95
C THR A 260 16.08 -28.28 -5.47
N PRO A 261 17.29 -28.07 -4.90
CA PRO A 261 18.12 -29.17 -4.40
C PRO A 261 17.51 -29.90 -3.19
N ALA A 262 16.65 -29.23 -2.41
CA ALA A 262 15.92 -29.81 -1.28
C ALA A 262 14.63 -30.56 -1.71
N GLY A 263 14.35 -30.62 -3.02
CA GLY A 263 13.14 -31.23 -3.57
C GLY A 263 11.87 -30.57 -3.05
N ILE A 264 11.89 -29.24 -2.89
CA ILE A 264 10.74 -28.44 -2.46
C ILE A 264 10.25 -27.64 -3.66
N ASP A 265 8.94 -27.73 -3.92
CA ASP A 265 8.24 -26.92 -4.91
C ASP A 265 7.08 -26.21 -4.20
N LEU A 266 7.04 -24.88 -4.26
CA LEU A 266 6.07 -24.03 -3.60
C LEU A 266 5.74 -22.78 -4.41
N ALA A 267 4.59 -22.18 -4.16
CA ALA A 267 4.18 -20.92 -4.77
C ALA A 267 4.89 -19.71 -4.12
N ILE A 268 5.12 -18.65 -4.90
CA ILE A 268 5.63 -17.37 -4.39
C ILE A 268 4.50 -16.35 -4.39
N PHE A 269 4.24 -15.73 -3.24
CA PHE A 269 3.30 -14.63 -3.12
C PHE A 269 4.01 -13.33 -2.75
N THR A 270 3.41 -12.20 -3.11
CA THR A 270 3.88 -10.85 -2.78
C THR A 270 2.70 -9.96 -2.39
N GLU A 271 2.94 -8.88 -1.65
CA GLU A 271 1.93 -7.94 -1.15
C GLU A 271 2.33 -6.47 -1.37
N MET A 272 2.68 -6.14 -2.61
CA MET A 272 3.23 -4.85 -2.99
C MET A 272 2.15 -3.76 -3.10
N GLY A 273 1.80 -3.10 -2.01
CA GLY A 273 0.92 -1.92 -2.08
C GLY A 273 1.58 -0.71 -2.78
N ARG A 274 2.74 -0.28 -2.29
CA ARG A 274 3.41 0.95 -2.74
C ARG A 274 3.96 0.87 -4.16
N PHE A 275 4.61 -0.23 -4.50
CA PHE A 275 5.17 -0.43 -5.83
C PHE A 275 4.07 -0.53 -6.90
N MET A 276 2.94 -1.17 -6.57
CA MET A 276 1.83 -1.33 -7.50
C MET A 276 1.12 -0.02 -7.84
N MET A 277 1.03 0.89 -6.87
CA MET A 277 0.14 2.06 -6.99
C MET A 277 0.82 3.41 -6.88
N GLY A 278 1.87 3.53 -6.08
CA GLY A 278 2.47 4.82 -5.70
C GLY A 278 2.71 5.76 -6.88
N PRO A 279 3.51 5.38 -7.90
CA PRO A 279 3.85 6.22 -9.04
C PRO A 279 2.65 6.58 -9.94
N TYR A 280 1.57 5.81 -9.85
CA TYR A 280 0.38 5.93 -10.70
C TYR A 280 -0.74 6.72 -10.02
N GLY A 281 -0.40 7.53 -9.02
CA GLY A 281 -1.32 8.51 -8.43
C GLY A 281 -0.64 9.85 -8.19
N GLY A 282 -1.43 10.91 -8.31
CA GLY A 282 -1.02 12.27 -7.94
C GLY A 282 -2.13 13.04 -7.24
N LEU A 283 -1.75 13.96 -6.36
CA LEU A 283 -2.67 14.92 -5.75
C LEU A 283 -2.59 16.23 -6.53
N VAL A 284 -3.73 16.65 -7.07
CA VAL A 284 -3.88 17.90 -7.82
C VAL A 284 -4.45 18.95 -6.88
N THR A 285 -3.79 20.11 -6.81
CA THR A 285 -4.16 21.20 -5.92
C THR A 285 -3.86 22.56 -6.54
N THR A 286 -4.57 23.61 -6.13
CA THR A 286 -4.38 24.97 -6.65
C THR A 286 -3.74 25.88 -5.61
N ALA A 287 -2.78 26.70 -6.04
CA ALA A 287 -2.21 27.76 -5.23
C ALA A 287 -3.25 28.88 -5.01
N ILE A 288 -3.60 29.15 -3.76
CA ILE A 288 -4.68 30.09 -3.39
C ILE A 288 -4.19 31.28 -2.56
N HIS A 289 -3.05 31.14 -1.87
CA HIS A 289 -2.45 32.21 -1.08
C HIS A 289 -0.93 32.20 -1.18
N GLU A 290 -0.33 33.37 -1.08
CA GLU A 290 1.11 33.56 -0.84
C GLU A 290 1.32 34.25 0.50
N LYS A 291 2.42 33.92 1.17
CA LYS A 291 2.80 34.58 2.42
C LYS A 291 4.32 34.76 2.48
N HIS A 292 4.72 36.01 2.66
CA HIS A 292 6.12 36.45 2.74
C HIS A 292 6.45 36.84 4.18
N ILE A 293 7.17 35.99 4.88
CA ILE A 293 7.64 36.26 6.25
C ILE A 293 9.09 35.78 6.38
N TYR A 294 9.45 35.10 7.48
CA TYR A 294 10.74 34.43 7.63
C TYR A 294 11.05 33.37 6.54
N LYS A 295 10.03 32.94 5.80
CA LYS A 295 10.12 32.09 4.60
C LYS A 295 9.06 32.54 3.60
N GLU A 296 9.19 32.03 2.39
CA GLU A 296 8.20 32.13 1.31
C GLU A 296 7.25 30.93 1.37
N TYR A 297 5.95 31.19 1.45
CA TYR A 297 4.93 30.17 1.55
C TYR A 297 3.96 30.25 0.39
N ILE A 298 3.63 29.09 -0.17
CA ILE A 298 2.49 28.91 -1.08
C ILE A 298 1.45 28.07 -0.36
N GLY A 299 0.32 28.69 -0.03
CA GLY A 299 -0.86 28.02 0.50
C GLY A 299 -1.68 27.43 -0.64
N VAL A 300 -2.00 26.15 -0.53
CA VAL A 300 -2.81 25.42 -1.52
C VAL A 300 -4.16 24.99 -0.95
N ASP A 301 -5.10 24.60 -1.81
CA ASP A 301 -6.44 24.15 -1.42
C ASP A 301 -6.52 22.71 -0.90
N ALA A 302 -5.45 21.92 -1.04
CA ALA A 302 -5.26 20.64 -0.37
C ALA A 302 -4.71 20.80 1.05
N CYS A 303 -4.86 19.76 1.89
CA CYS A 303 -4.19 19.67 3.18
C CYS A 303 -3.81 18.22 3.54
N ALA A 304 -3.24 17.99 4.72
CA ALA A 304 -2.82 16.65 5.15
C ALA A 304 -3.96 15.60 5.18
N VAL A 305 -5.23 16.02 5.16
CA VAL A 305 -6.39 15.12 4.94
C VAL A 305 -6.35 14.46 3.56
N ASP A 306 -5.81 15.14 2.55
CA ASP A 306 -5.69 14.64 1.17
C ASP A 306 -4.40 13.84 0.94
N LEU A 307 -3.32 14.21 1.64
CA LEU A 307 -2.04 13.50 1.63
C LEU A 307 -1.28 13.72 2.93
N MET A 308 -1.34 12.74 3.82
CA MET A 308 -0.82 12.86 5.18
C MET A 308 0.68 12.59 5.31
N ARG A 309 1.26 11.88 4.35
CA ARG A 309 2.60 11.31 4.47
C ARG A 309 3.69 12.35 4.75
N PRO A 310 3.68 13.56 4.15
CA PRO A 310 4.62 14.61 4.52
C PRO A 310 4.50 15.02 5.98
N ALA A 311 3.28 15.17 6.50
CA ALA A 311 3.02 15.63 7.88
C ALA A 311 3.40 14.58 8.94
N VAL A 312 3.14 13.29 8.67
CA VAL A 312 3.37 12.21 9.64
C VAL A 312 4.79 11.65 9.57
N TYR A 313 5.34 11.49 8.36
CA TYR A 313 6.62 10.81 8.14
C TYR A 313 7.74 11.72 7.66
N GLY A 314 7.48 13.02 7.43
CA GLY A 314 8.43 13.89 6.73
C GLY A 314 8.72 13.42 5.30
N SER A 315 7.80 12.65 4.70
CA SER A 315 8.02 12.02 3.39
C SER A 315 8.19 13.06 2.29
N TYR A 316 9.22 12.90 1.46
CA TYR A 316 9.36 13.67 0.23
C TYR A 316 8.32 13.20 -0.80
N HIS A 317 7.58 14.16 -1.35
CA HIS A 317 6.89 14.01 -2.63
C HIS A 317 7.41 15.10 -3.58
N HIS A 318 7.65 14.72 -4.84
CA HIS A 318 8.01 15.69 -5.86
C HIS A 318 6.78 16.58 -6.15
N VAL A 319 7.02 17.86 -6.42
CA VAL A 319 5.96 18.84 -6.72
C VAL A 319 6.30 19.44 -8.08
N THR A 320 5.34 19.37 -8.99
CA THR A 320 5.44 20.01 -10.31
C THR A 320 4.38 21.10 -10.42
N VAL A 321 4.76 22.27 -10.91
CA VAL A 321 3.82 23.33 -11.27
C VAL A 321 3.43 23.13 -12.73
N LEU A 322 2.16 22.80 -12.99
CA LEU A 322 1.73 22.38 -14.33
C LEU A 322 1.84 23.51 -15.36
N GLY A 323 2.50 23.21 -16.48
CA GLY A 323 2.84 24.17 -17.54
C GLY A 323 4.08 25.02 -17.25
N LYS A 324 4.81 24.75 -16.17
CA LYS A 324 6.08 25.38 -15.79
C LYS A 324 7.17 24.34 -15.52
N GLU A 325 7.03 23.14 -16.12
CA GLU A 325 7.96 22.02 -15.93
C GLU A 325 9.38 22.32 -16.40
N HIS A 326 9.55 23.28 -17.30
CA HIS A 326 10.84 23.65 -17.88
C HIS A 326 11.31 25.04 -17.46
N ASP A 327 10.57 25.70 -16.57
CA ASP A 327 10.95 26.99 -16.01
C ASP A 327 12.11 26.80 -15.01
N ALA A 328 12.87 27.88 -14.78
CA ALA A 328 13.97 27.83 -13.83
C ALA A 328 13.43 27.65 -12.40
N GLU A 329 13.99 26.71 -11.64
CA GLU A 329 13.70 26.52 -10.21
C GLU A 329 14.49 27.54 -9.35
N ASP A 330 14.15 28.82 -9.48
CA ASP A 330 14.87 29.95 -8.88
C ASP A 330 14.23 30.50 -7.60
N HIS A 331 13.14 29.88 -7.12
CA HIS A 331 12.46 30.25 -5.88
C HIS A 331 12.44 29.08 -4.87
N VAL A 332 12.59 29.40 -3.59
CA VAL A 332 12.49 28.42 -2.49
C VAL A 332 11.16 28.63 -1.77
N TYR A 333 10.29 27.62 -1.76
CA TYR A 333 8.99 27.68 -1.07
C TYR A 333 8.80 26.57 -0.03
N ASP A 334 8.04 26.90 1.02
CA ASP A 334 7.22 25.93 1.75
C ASP A 334 5.84 25.86 1.09
N VAL A 335 5.40 24.67 0.68
CA VAL A 335 4.04 24.45 0.14
C VAL A 335 3.17 23.87 1.25
N THR A 336 2.10 24.57 1.63
CA THR A 336 1.35 24.31 2.87
C THR A 336 -0.16 24.17 2.65
N GLY A 337 -0.79 23.37 3.49
CA GLY A 337 -2.25 23.25 3.53
C GLY A 337 -2.91 24.26 4.50
N SER A 338 -4.12 23.93 4.94
CA SER A 338 -4.99 24.81 5.73
C SER A 338 -5.39 24.28 7.12
N LEU A 339 -4.80 23.18 7.58
CA LEU A 339 -4.99 22.67 8.94
C LEU A 339 -4.29 23.58 9.97
N CYS A 340 -4.72 23.51 11.22
CA CYS A 340 -4.19 24.36 12.30
C CYS A 340 -2.86 23.86 12.88
N GLU A 341 -2.11 23.06 12.13
CA GLU A 341 -0.93 22.34 12.58
C GLU A 341 0.25 22.70 11.70
N ASN A 342 1.36 23.07 12.32
CA ASN A 342 2.56 23.48 11.59
C ASN A 342 3.15 22.38 10.70
N CYS A 343 2.82 21.11 10.94
CA CYS A 343 3.23 19.99 10.10
C CYS A 343 2.40 19.84 8.82
N ASP A 344 1.34 20.63 8.60
CA ASP A 344 0.54 20.64 7.36
C ASP A 344 1.29 21.31 6.20
N LYS A 345 2.37 20.64 5.78
CA LYS A 345 3.27 21.07 4.71
C LYS A 345 3.53 19.90 3.78
N PHE A 346 3.29 20.09 2.49
CA PHE A 346 3.60 19.11 1.45
C PHE A 346 5.06 19.18 0.99
N ALA A 347 5.65 20.37 1.06
CA ALA A 347 7.04 20.60 0.73
C ALA A 347 7.64 21.66 1.66
N VAL A 348 8.90 21.47 2.05
CA VAL A 348 9.65 22.38 2.91
C VAL A 348 10.96 22.73 2.20
N ASP A 349 11.29 24.01 2.13
CA ASP A 349 12.50 24.54 1.47
C ASP A 349 12.71 23.98 0.06
N ARG A 350 11.63 23.91 -0.72
CA ARG A 350 11.66 23.31 -2.06
C ARG A 350 12.02 24.36 -3.10
N GLN A 351 13.06 24.06 -3.90
CA GLN A 351 13.33 24.78 -5.14
C GLN A 351 12.22 24.48 -6.15
N LEU A 352 11.54 25.52 -6.62
CA LEU A 352 10.44 25.48 -7.58
C LEU A 352 10.52 26.70 -8.50
N PRO A 353 9.92 26.65 -9.70
CA PRO A 353 9.70 27.85 -10.48
C PRO A 353 8.77 28.82 -9.74
N LYS A 354 8.73 30.07 -10.19
CA LYS A 354 7.79 31.06 -9.67
C LYS A 354 6.35 30.52 -9.76
N ILE A 355 5.65 30.47 -8.62
CA ILE A 355 4.24 30.07 -8.54
C ILE A 355 3.38 31.33 -8.49
N ASP A 356 2.39 31.41 -9.37
CA ASP A 356 1.38 32.47 -9.36
C ASP A 356 0.07 31.95 -8.76
N MET A 357 -0.73 32.82 -8.15
CA MET A 357 -2.04 32.43 -7.62
C MET A 357 -2.94 31.89 -8.74
N GLY A 358 -3.58 30.74 -8.49
CA GLY A 358 -4.35 30.00 -9.49
C GLY A 358 -3.54 28.96 -10.26
N ASP A 359 -2.21 28.91 -10.12
CA ASP A 359 -1.43 27.80 -10.67
C ASP A 359 -1.84 26.47 -10.05
N ILE A 360 -1.78 25.42 -10.88
CA ILE A 360 -2.11 24.05 -10.47
C ILE A 360 -0.81 23.31 -10.20
N LEU A 361 -0.72 22.75 -9.00
CA LEU A 361 0.39 21.92 -8.55
C LEU A 361 -0.04 20.45 -8.63
N PHE A 362 0.87 19.62 -9.14
CA PHE A 362 0.77 18.17 -9.13
C PHE A 362 1.79 17.61 -8.13
N ILE A 363 1.29 17.00 -7.06
CA ILE A 363 2.11 16.31 -6.06
C ILE A 363 2.18 14.85 -6.46
N HIS A 364 3.38 14.37 -6.78
CA HIS A 364 3.62 13.05 -7.34
C HIS A 364 3.52 11.92 -6.31
N ASP A 365 3.40 10.69 -6.79
CA ASP A 365 3.56 9.45 -6.00
C ASP A 365 2.55 9.24 -4.86
N THR A 366 1.32 9.72 -5.04
CA THR A 366 0.28 9.66 -4.01
C THR A 366 -0.64 8.44 -4.16
N GLY A 367 -0.37 7.57 -5.14
CA GLY A 367 -1.21 6.43 -5.46
C GLY A 367 -1.36 5.39 -4.35
N ALA A 368 -0.37 5.34 -3.44
CA ALA A 368 -0.33 4.46 -2.29
C ALA A 368 -0.16 5.25 -1.00
N HIS A 369 -1.01 4.97 0.00
CA HIS A 369 -1.02 5.63 1.29
C HIS A 369 -1.20 7.16 1.20
N GLY A 370 -1.83 7.63 0.12
CA GLY A 370 -2.30 9.00 -0.02
C GLY A 370 -3.69 9.14 0.60
N TYR A 371 -4.72 9.04 -0.23
CA TYR A 371 -6.13 9.14 0.18
C TYR A 371 -6.54 8.19 1.32
N SER A 372 -5.96 6.99 1.36
CA SER A 372 -6.30 5.95 2.35
C SER A 372 -5.93 6.33 3.79
N MET A 373 -4.93 7.21 3.98
CA MET A 373 -4.52 7.69 5.30
C MET A 373 -5.30 8.93 5.77
N GLY A 374 -6.06 9.56 4.88
CA GLY A 374 -6.79 10.80 5.18
C GLY A 374 -7.92 10.60 6.20
N TYR A 375 -7.99 11.48 7.20
CA TYR A 375 -9.08 11.57 8.18
C TYR A 375 -9.58 13.02 8.31
N ASN A 376 -10.79 13.24 8.84
CA ASN A 376 -11.46 14.55 8.84
C ASN A 376 -10.99 15.51 9.95
N TYR A 377 -9.68 15.72 10.06
CA TYR A 377 -9.14 16.66 11.02
C TYR A 377 -9.61 18.10 10.77
N ASN A 378 -9.79 18.89 11.83
CA ASN A 378 -10.43 20.21 11.78
C ASN A 378 -11.81 20.22 11.07
N GLY A 379 -12.48 19.07 10.93
CA GLY A 379 -13.72 18.95 10.14
C GLY A 379 -13.51 19.17 8.63
N LYS A 380 -12.28 19.05 8.13
CA LYS A 380 -11.99 19.07 6.69
C LYS A 380 -12.57 17.83 6.03
N LEU A 381 -13.17 18.02 4.87
CA LEU A 381 -13.85 16.99 4.09
C LEU A 381 -12.86 16.37 3.11
N LYS A 382 -12.91 15.04 2.95
CA LYS A 382 -12.01 14.35 2.02
C LYS A 382 -12.32 14.72 0.58
N SER A 383 -11.25 14.90 -0.21
CA SER A 383 -11.31 15.22 -1.64
C SER A 383 -11.94 14.12 -2.51
N ALA A 384 -12.09 14.42 -3.79
CA ALA A 384 -12.49 13.47 -4.81
C ALA A 384 -11.33 12.52 -5.21
N GLU A 385 -11.69 11.37 -5.76
CA GLU A 385 -10.78 10.46 -6.47
C GLU A 385 -11.22 10.33 -7.93
N VAL A 386 -10.28 10.51 -8.86
CA VAL A 386 -10.49 10.50 -10.31
C VAL A 386 -9.59 9.44 -10.95
N LEU A 387 -10.13 8.67 -11.88
CA LEU A 387 -9.38 7.72 -12.70
C LEU A 387 -9.19 8.33 -14.11
N LEU A 388 -7.94 8.43 -14.57
CA LEU A 388 -7.59 8.68 -15.96
C LEU A 388 -7.54 7.33 -16.69
N GLN A 389 -8.42 7.13 -17.66
CA GLN A 389 -8.58 5.86 -18.37
C GLN A 389 -7.59 5.72 -19.52
N GLU A 390 -7.36 4.48 -19.98
CA GLU A 390 -6.41 4.17 -21.06
C GLU A 390 -6.72 4.89 -22.39
N ASP A 391 -7.99 5.22 -22.64
CA ASP A 391 -8.45 5.95 -23.82
C ASP A 391 -8.32 7.48 -23.71
N GLY A 392 -7.81 7.98 -22.58
CA GLY A 392 -7.63 9.41 -22.28
C GLY A 392 -8.89 10.11 -21.75
N SER A 393 -10.00 9.39 -21.58
CA SER A 393 -11.16 9.87 -20.83
C SER A 393 -10.88 9.83 -19.31
N TYR A 394 -11.75 10.45 -18.51
CA TYR A 394 -11.64 10.41 -17.05
C TYR A 394 -12.97 10.04 -16.40
N LYS A 395 -12.88 9.43 -15.22
CA LYS A 395 -14.02 8.95 -14.45
C LYS A 395 -13.89 9.35 -12.99
N LEU A 396 -14.95 9.93 -12.42
CA LEU A 396 -15.06 10.11 -10.98
C LEU A 396 -15.26 8.73 -10.32
N ILE A 397 -14.29 8.28 -9.53
CA ILE A 397 -14.33 6.99 -8.83
C ILE A 397 -14.60 7.14 -7.32
N ARG A 398 -14.51 8.37 -6.80
CA ARG A 398 -15.09 8.77 -5.50
C ARG A 398 -15.42 10.25 -5.55
N ARG A 399 -16.66 10.62 -5.24
CA ARG A 399 -17.06 12.03 -5.08
C ARG A 399 -16.42 12.63 -3.81
N PRO A 400 -16.20 13.96 -3.74
CA PRO A 400 -15.75 14.57 -2.50
C PRO A 400 -16.82 14.41 -1.41
N GLU A 401 -16.37 14.41 -0.16
CA GLU A 401 -17.27 14.47 0.97
C GLU A 401 -17.98 15.82 1.05
N THR A 402 -19.18 15.77 1.59
CA THR A 402 -20.03 16.92 1.90
C THR A 402 -20.17 17.04 3.41
N ILE A 403 -20.71 18.17 3.88
CA ILE A 403 -21.07 18.33 5.29
C ILE A 403 -22.00 17.20 5.76
N LYS A 404 -22.89 16.72 4.88
CA LYS A 404 -23.77 15.60 5.20
C LYS A 404 -23.01 14.30 5.47
N ASP A 405 -21.94 14.02 4.72
CA ASP A 405 -21.14 12.81 4.92
C ASP A 405 -20.42 12.86 6.28
N TYR A 406 -19.81 14.00 6.60
CA TYR A 406 -19.12 14.19 7.88
C TYR A 406 -20.06 14.09 9.08
N LEU A 407 -21.33 14.49 8.91
CA LEU A 407 -22.34 14.46 9.98
C LEU A 407 -23.21 13.20 9.96
N ALA A 408 -22.94 12.24 9.07
CA ALA A 408 -23.80 11.08 8.85
C ALA A 408 -23.93 10.16 10.09
N THR A 409 -23.00 10.23 11.04
CA THR A 409 -23.04 9.45 12.29
C THR A 409 -23.79 10.14 13.43
N PHE A 410 -24.36 11.33 13.19
CA PHE A 410 -25.16 12.11 14.14
C PHE A 410 -26.63 12.24 13.76
N ASP A 411 -27.04 11.59 12.67
CA ASP A 411 -28.36 11.73 12.03
C ASP A 411 -29.54 11.36 12.96
N GLU A 412 -29.35 10.43 13.89
CA GLU A 412 -30.37 10.05 14.88
C GLU A 412 -30.36 10.89 16.17
N LEU A 413 -29.43 11.84 16.30
CA LEU A 413 -29.23 12.60 17.55
C LEU A 413 -29.91 13.97 17.52
N GLY A 414 -30.43 14.42 16.37
CA GLY A 414 -31.17 15.68 16.20
C GLY A 414 -30.36 16.97 16.41
N VAL A 415 -29.04 16.85 16.63
CA VAL A 415 -28.15 17.99 16.93
C VAL A 415 -27.63 18.72 15.70
N VAL A 416 -27.77 18.12 14.50
CA VAL A 416 -27.18 18.62 13.24
C VAL A 416 -28.22 19.10 12.22
N ASP A 417 -29.52 19.00 12.54
CA ASP A 417 -30.63 19.35 11.64
C ASP A 417 -30.56 20.78 11.10
N GLY A 418 -30.06 21.72 11.90
CA GLY A 418 -29.90 23.12 11.50
C GLY A 418 -28.76 23.34 10.49
N ILE A 419 -27.73 22.47 10.50
CA ILE A 419 -26.57 22.55 9.63
C ILE A 419 -26.92 22.01 8.24
N LEU A 420 -27.71 20.93 8.17
CA LEU A 420 -28.09 20.26 6.92
C LEU A 420 -29.23 20.96 6.13
N LYS A 421 -29.87 21.99 6.72
CA LYS A 421 -30.99 22.74 6.12
C LYS A 421 -30.56 23.95 5.28
N LYS A 422 -29.25 24.26 5.24
CA LYS A 422 -28.65 25.30 4.39
C LYS A 422 -27.86 24.63 3.28
#